data_AF-A0A7W7PWR2-F1
#
_entry.id   AF-A0A7W7PWR2-F1
#
_cell.length_a   1.000
_cell.length_b   1.000
_cell.length_c   1.000
_cell.angle_alpha   90.00
_cell.angle_beta   90.00
_cell.angle_gamma   90.00
#
_symmetry.space_group_name_H-M   'P 1'
#
loop_
_entity.id
_entity.type
_entity.pdbx_description
1 polymer ?
#
loop_
_entity_poly.entity_id
_entity_poly.type
_entity_poly.pdbx_seq_one_letter_code
_entity_poly.pdbx_strand_id
1 'polypeptide(L)'
;MREITRHAGVGPATLYRRFPTKRDLVAETLADRMRACRDIAEAFVAGFPEALGLAAGREETLRTIAEPARRAKDSGGLHPDFVPEDLILMLMANKGIQAPTPAARVAASRRFTAHVVQAFRASPDRTPLPPAAGPFPA
;
A
#
# COMPACT_ATOMS: atom_id res chain seq x y z
N MET A 1 8.19 32.73 13.72
CA MET A 1 8.50 33.39 12.43
C MET A 1 9.87 34.06 12.48
N ARG A 2 10.14 35.07 13.33
CA ARG A 2 11.49 35.69 13.45
C ARG A 2 12.64 34.70 13.74
N GLU A 3 12.40 33.74 14.63
CA GLU A 3 13.34 32.64 14.91
C GLU A 3 13.64 31.81 13.66
N ILE A 4 12.59 31.51 12.88
CA ILE A 4 12.63 30.64 11.70
C ILE A 4 13.34 31.34 10.55
N THR A 5 13.08 32.63 10.33
CA THR A 5 13.79 33.45 9.32
C THR A 5 15.27 33.53 9.62
N ARG A 6 15.64 33.70 10.90
CA ARG A 6 17.04 33.73 11.35
C ARG A 6 17.72 32.39 11.12
N HIS A 7 17.06 31.28 11.47
CA HIS A 7 17.63 29.95 11.35
C HIS A 7 17.73 29.48 9.89
N ALA A 8 16.77 29.85 9.04
CA ALA A 8 16.76 29.52 7.62
C ALA A 8 17.54 30.51 6.74
N GLY A 9 18.12 31.58 7.32
CA GLY A 9 18.88 32.59 6.58
C GLY A 9 18.05 33.38 5.55
N VAL A 10 16.72 33.43 5.70
CA VAL A 10 15.82 34.09 4.75
C VAL A 10 15.21 35.37 5.33
N GLY A 11 14.98 36.35 4.47
CA GLY A 11 14.28 37.57 4.85
C GLY A 11 12.80 37.33 5.24
N PRO A 12 12.22 38.14 6.14
CA PRO A 12 10.82 37.99 6.58
C PRO A 12 9.82 38.08 5.43
N ALA A 13 10.04 39.01 4.48
CA ALA A 13 9.19 39.16 3.31
C ALA A 13 9.14 37.88 2.45
N THR A 14 10.27 37.19 2.32
CA THR A 14 10.37 35.92 1.58
C THR A 14 9.59 34.81 2.28
N LEU A 15 9.70 34.71 3.61
CA LEU A 15 8.96 33.72 4.40
C LEU A 15 7.45 33.97 4.35
N TYR A 16 7.01 35.22 4.52
CA TYR A 16 5.58 35.58 4.47
C TYR A 16 4.99 35.46 3.06
N ARG A 17 5.76 35.70 1.99
CA ARG A 17 5.29 35.50 0.61
C ARG A 17 4.98 34.02 0.34
N ARG A 18 5.75 33.10 0.93
CA ARG A 18 5.57 31.65 0.77
C ARG A 18 4.53 31.07 1.73
N PHE A 19 4.49 31.61 2.96
CA PHE A 19 3.59 31.15 4.02
C PHE A 19 2.89 32.37 4.65
N PRO A 20 1.76 32.81 4.07
CA PRO A 20 1.05 34.01 4.52
C PRO A 20 0.66 33.96 5.99
N THR A 21 0.34 32.77 6.50
CA THR A 21 0.07 32.55 7.92
C THR A 21 1.02 31.53 8.55
N LYS A 22 1.17 31.61 9.88
CA LYS A 22 1.88 30.58 10.67
C LYS A 22 1.23 29.21 10.48
N ARG A 23 -0.09 29.14 10.29
CA ARG A 23 -0.81 27.87 10.06
C ARG A 23 -0.37 27.23 8.75
N ASP A 24 -0.19 27.99 7.68
CA ASP A 24 0.26 27.47 6.38
C ASP A 24 1.66 26.87 6.47
N LEU A 25 2.58 27.56 7.16
CA LEU A 25 3.92 27.04 7.42
C LEU A 25 3.89 25.72 8.22
N VAL A 26 3.05 25.65 9.26
CA VAL A 26 2.92 24.47 10.12
C VAL A 26 2.27 23.31 9.37
N ALA A 27 1.23 23.57 8.58
CA ALA A 27 0.54 22.57 7.79
C ALA A 27 1.47 21.96 6.73
N GLU A 28 2.24 22.79 6.02
CA GLU A 28 3.21 22.31 5.03
C GLU A 28 4.32 21.49 5.71
N THR A 29 4.86 21.99 6.83
CA THR A 29 5.91 21.26 7.57
C THR A 29 5.38 19.91 8.09
N LEU A 30 4.16 19.87 8.58
CA LEU A 30 3.53 18.63 9.05
C LEU A 30 3.24 17.69 7.87
N ALA A 31 2.77 18.20 6.74
CA ALA A 31 2.55 17.42 5.53
C ALA A 31 3.86 16.80 5.03
N ASP A 32 4.97 17.56 5.04
CA ASP A 32 6.31 17.08 4.70
C ASP A 32 6.83 16.04 5.70
N ARG A 33 6.65 16.25 7.00
CA ARG A 33 7.01 15.24 8.02
C ARG A 33 6.17 13.98 7.90
N MET A 34 4.87 14.10 7.65
CA MET A 34 3.99 12.96 7.41
C MET A 34 4.32 12.24 6.10
N ARG A 35 4.80 12.95 5.08
CA ARG A 35 5.30 12.35 3.83
C ARG A 35 6.58 11.58 4.10
N ALA A 36 7.55 12.19 4.79
CA ALA A 36 8.76 11.48 5.21
C ALA A 36 8.47 10.25 6.10
N CYS A 37 7.53 10.34 7.05
CA CYS A 37 7.12 9.18 7.85
C CYS A 37 6.45 8.10 6.99
N ARG A 38 5.67 8.48 5.97
CA ARG A 38 5.11 7.52 5.01
C ARG A 38 6.19 6.91 4.14
N ASP A 39 7.12 7.69 3.61
CA ASP A 39 8.21 7.21 2.77
C ASP A 39 9.13 6.27 3.56
N ILE A 40 9.38 6.56 4.86
CA ILE A 40 10.09 5.67 5.78
C ILE A 40 9.26 4.41 6.06
N ALA A 41 7.96 4.53 6.31
CA ALA A 41 7.10 3.36 6.54
C ALA A 41 6.97 2.50 5.27
N GLU A 42 6.91 3.11 4.09
CA GLU A 42 6.89 2.44 2.79
C GLU A 42 8.25 1.80 2.49
N ALA A 43 9.37 2.47 2.78
CA ALA A 43 10.71 1.88 2.69
C ALA A 43 10.96 0.79 3.73
N PHE A 44 10.35 0.89 4.91
CA PHE A 44 10.37 -0.15 5.94
C PHE A 44 9.57 -1.37 5.48
N VAL A 45 8.36 -1.15 4.94
CA VAL A 45 7.53 -2.21 4.34
C VAL A 45 8.20 -2.82 3.10
N ALA A 46 8.94 -2.03 2.32
CA ALA A 46 9.63 -2.48 1.12
C ALA A 46 11.03 -3.07 1.39
N GLY A 47 11.63 -2.78 2.55
CA GLY A 47 13.02 -3.08 2.88
C GLY A 47 13.24 -4.06 4.05
N PHE A 48 12.25 -4.27 4.92
CA PHE A 48 12.31 -5.23 6.03
C PHE A 48 10.92 -5.72 6.46
N PRO A 49 10.49 -6.91 6.03
CA PRO A 49 9.25 -7.52 6.52
C PRO A 49 9.42 -8.49 7.73
N GLU A 50 10.63 -8.82 8.20
CA GLU A 50 10.80 -9.88 9.24
C GLU A 50 10.77 -9.43 10.72
N ALA A 51 11.06 -8.18 11.07
CA ALA A 51 11.56 -7.93 12.44
C ALA A 51 10.55 -8.10 13.59
N LEU A 52 9.24 -7.86 13.43
CA LEU A 52 8.29 -7.90 14.57
C LEU A 52 6.87 -8.31 14.13
N GLY A 53 6.64 -9.59 13.80
CA GLY A 53 5.29 -10.19 13.78
C GLY A 53 4.54 -10.25 12.44
N LEU A 54 5.09 -9.69 11.35
CA LEU A 54 4.46 -9.75 10.02
C LEU A 54 4.69 -11.09 9.31
N ALA A 55 5.83 -11.76 9.49
CA ALA A 55 6.09 -13.10 8.91
C ALA A 55 5.17 -14.18 9.53
N ALA A 56 5.02 -14.18 10.86
CA ALA A 56 4.08 -15.05 11.55
C ALA A 56 2.62 -14.76 11.14
N GLY A 57 2.26 -13.47 11.06
CA GLY A 57 0.95 -13.03 10.57
C GLY A 57 0.71 -13.40 9.10
N ARG A 58 1.75 -13.39 8.26
CA ARG A 58 1.70 -13.82 6.85
C ARG A 58 1.41 -15.30 6.75
N GLU A 59 2.15 -16.14 7.47
CA GLU A 59 1.94 -17.59 7.46
C GLU A 59 0.54 -17.95 7.99
N GLU A 60 0.10 -17.32 9.09
CA GLU A 60 -1.24 -17.49 9.63
C GLU A 60 -2.32 -17.07 8.61
N THR A 61 -2.17 -15.90 8.00
CA THR A 61 -3.09 -15.40 6.97
C THR A 61 -3.18 -16.38 5.80
N LEU A 62 -2.05 -16.86 5.27
CA LEU A 62 -2.02 -17.84 4.18
C LEU A 62 -2.73 -19.14 4.58
N ARG A 63 -2.51 -19.64 5.80
CA ARG A 63 -3.21 -20.82 6.32
C ARG A 63 -4.73 -20.61 6.40
N THR A 64 -5.18 -19.45 6.87
CA THR A 64 -6.61 -19.11 6.93
C THR A 64 -7.27 -19.09 5.54
N ILE A 65 -6.53 -18.72 4.50
CA ILE A 65 -7.05 -18.57 3.13
C ILE A 65 -6.96 -19.86 2.33
N ALA A 66 -6.01 -20.75 2.67
CA ALA A 66 -5.76 -21.98 1.92
C ALA A 66 -7.01 -22.85 1.73
N GLU A 67 -7.78 -23.06 2.81
CA GLU A 67 -8.96 -23.91 2.76
C GLU A 67 -10.14 -23.26 2.00
N PRO A 68 -10.50 -21.98 2.23
CA PRO A 68 -11.47 -21.27 1.40
C PRO A 68 -11.09 -21.23 -0.08
N ALA A 69 -9.81 -21.01 -0.40
CA ALA A 69 -9.31 -21.01 -1.77
C ALA A 69 -9.48 -22.39 -2.42
N ARG A 70 -9.12 -23.47 -1.71
CA ARG A 70 -9.34 -24.84 -2.17
C ARG A 70 -10.82 -25.09 -2.49
N ARG A 71 -11.74 -24.77 -1.57
CA ARG A 71 -13.18 -24.94 -1.81
C ARG A 71 -13.68 -24.14 -3.02
N ALA A 72 -13.20 -22.92 -3.19
CA ALA A 72 -13.58 -22.08 -4.32
C ALA A 72 -13.03 -22.61 -5.66
N LYS A 73 -11.87 -23.28 -5.65
CA LYS A 73 -11.37 -24.03 -6.83
C LYS A 73 -12.22 -25.26 -7.10
N ASP A 74 -12.52 -26.04 -6.07
CA ASP A 74 -13.31 -27.28 -6.19
C ASP A 74 -14.73 -27.01 -6.72
N SER A 75 -15.31 -25.85 -6.39
CA SER A 75 -16.61 -25.40 -6.92
C SER A 75 -16.54 -24.71 -8.28
N GLY A 76 -15.34 -24.55 -8.85
CA GLY A 76 -15.12 -23.87 -10.13
C GLY A 76 -15.28 -22.34 -10.07
N GLY A 77 -15.34 -21.74 -8.88
CA GLY A 77 -15.48 -20.29 -8.70
C GLY A 77 -14.16 -19.52 -8.75
N LEU A 78 -13.03 -20.20 -8.55
CA LEU A 78 -11.69 -19.61 -8.47
C LEU A 78 -10.78 -20.18 -9.56
N HIS A 79 -9.92 -19.32 -10.11
CA HIS A 79 -8.89 -19.69 -11.08
C HIS A 79 -8.03 -20.84 -10.51
N PRO A 80 -7.80 -21.93 -11.24
CA PRO A 80 -7.10 -23.10 -10.68
C PRO A 80 -5.62 -22.85 -10.43
N ASP A 81 -4.99 -21.95 -11.18
CA ASP A 81 -3.60 -21.56 -10.97
C ASP A 81 -3.43 -20.55 -9.82
N PHE A 82 -4.52 -20.07 -9.21
CA PHE A 82 -4.45 -19.16 -8.06
C PHE A 82 -3.69 -19.82 -6.90
N VAL A 83 -2.76 -19.11 -6.28
CA VAL A 83 -2.12 -19.55 -5.04
C VAL A 83 -2.38 -18.55 -3.92
N PRO A 84 -2.42 -18.95 -2.64
CA PRO A 84 -2.60 -18.02 -1.51
C PRO A 84 -1.61 -16.84 -1.52
N GLU A 85 -0.42 -17.04 -2.06
CA GLU A 85 0.62 -16.01 -2.25
C GLU A 85 0.18 -14.87 -3.18
N ASP A 86 -0.72 -15.12 -4.12
CA ASP A 86 -1.28 -14.08 -5.01
C ASP A 86 -2.06 -13.01 -4.21
N LEU A 87 -2.57 -13.38 -3.03
CA LEU A 87 -3.21 -12.40 -2.15
C LEU A 87 -2.19 -11.43 -1.57
N ILE A 88 -0.95 -11.87 -1.32
CA ILE A 88 0.12 -10.98 -0.85
C ILE A 88 0.45 -9.96 -1.94
N LEU A 89 0.57 -10.42 -3.20
CA LEU A 89 0.75 -9.55 -4.36
C LEU A 89 -0.38 -8.52 -4.45
N MET A 90 -1.64 -8.95 -4.31
CA MET A 90 -2.80 -8.05 -4.30
C MET A 90 -2.73 -7.03 -3.15
N LEU A 91 -2.38 -7.46 -1.94
CA LEU A 91 -2.29 -6.57 -0.77
C LEU A 91 -1.17 -5.56 -0.91
N MET A 92 -0.01 -5.97 -1.45
CA MET A 92 1.10 -5.06 -1.77
C MET A 92 0.68 -4.02 -2.82
N ALA A 93 0.04 -4.46 -3.91
CA ALA A 93 -0.46 -3.56 -4.95
C ALA A 93 -1.53 -2.59 -4.42
N ASN A 94 -2.45 -3.06 -3.57
CA ASN A 94 -3.47 -2.21 -2.94
C ASN A 94 -2.86 -1.17 -1.99
N LYS A 95 -1.85 -1.57 -1.19
CA LYS A 95 -1.08 -0.66 -0.32
C LYS A 95 -0.34 0.41 -1.12
N GLY A 96 0.16 0.07 -2.31
CA GLY A 96 0.86 0.99 -3.21
C GLY A 96 -0.04 2.03 -3.91
N ILE A 97 -1.36 2.00 -3.72
CA ILE A 97 -2.28 2.96 -4.34
C ILE A 97 -2.05 4.36 -3.79
N GLN A 98 -1.51 5.24 -4.64
CA GLN A 98 -1.35 6.66 -4.37
C GLN A 98 -2.60 7.44 -4.83
N ALA A 99 -3.10 8.34 -3.97
CA ALA A 99 -4.24 9.21 -4.29
C ALA A 99 -4.17 10.52 -3.50
N PRO A 100 -4.71 11.63 -4.03
CA PRO A 100 -4.54 12.97 -3.45
C PRO A 100 -5.28 13.16 -2.12
N THR A 101 -6.29 12.34 -1.83
CA THR A 101 -7.05 12.40 -0.58
C THR A 101 -7.30 10.99 0.01
N PRO A 102 -7.52 10.87 1.34
CA PRO A 102 -7.88 9.60 1.95
C PRO A 102 -9.16 8.97 1.36
N ALA A 103 -10.18 9.78 1.08
CA ALA A 103 -11.42 9.30 0.48
C ALA A 103 -11.22 8.76 -0.94
N ALA A 104 -10.40 9.44 -1.76
CA ALA A 104 -10.06 8.98 -3.10
C ALA A 104 -9.28 7.65 -3.05
N ARG A 105 -8.36 7.49 -2.08
CA ARG A 105 -7.62 6.24 -1.88
C ARG A 105 -8.56 5.07 -1.53
N VAL A 106 -9.55 5.29 -0.67
CA VAL A 106 -10.56 4.26 -0.33
C VAL A 106 -11.38 3.88 -1.56
N ALA A 107 -11.83 4.87 -2.35
CA ALA A 107 -12.57 4.61 -3.57
C ALA A 107 -11.73 3.82 -4.60
N ALA A 108 -10.47 4.19 -4.79
CA ALA A 108 -9.54 3.49 -5.67
C ALA A 108 -9.25 2.06 -5.20
N SER A 109 -9.01 1.87 -3.90
CA SER A 109 -8.82 0.55 -3.28
C SER A 109 -10.03 -0.35 -3.50
N ARG A 110 -11.26 0.15 -3.29
CA ARG A 110 -12.50 -0.61 -3.56
C ARG A 110 -12.60 -1.04 -5.02
N ARG A 111 -12.33 -0.13 -5.96
CA ARG A 111 -12.41 -0.40 -7.39
C ARG A 111 -11.33 -1.39 -7.83
N PHE A 112 -10.11 -1.24 -7.33
CA PHE A 112 -9.01 -2.17 -7.57
C PHE A 112 -9.35 -3.59 -7.06
N THR A 113 -9.81 -3.73 -5.82
CA THR A 113 -10.22 -5.03 -5.27
C THR A 113 -11.32 -5.67 -6.10
N ALA A 114 -12.31 -4.89 -6.58
CA ALA A 114 -13.36 -5.42 -7.46
C ALA A 114 -12.79 -5.98 -8.77
N HIS A 115 -11.83 -5.29 -9.39
CA HIS A 115 -11.14 -5.79 -10.58
C HIS A 115 -10.33 -7.05 -10.30
N VAL A 116 -9.62 -7.11 -9.18
CA VAL A 116 -8.82 -8.30 -8.82
C VAL A 116 -9.71 -9.51 -8.55
N VAL A 117 -10.83 -9.35 -7.81
CA VAL A 117 -11.78 -10.44 -7.60
C VAL A 117 -12.35 -10.93 -8.92
N GLN A 118 -12.66 -10.03 -9.85
CA GLN A 118 -13.09 -10.42 -11.20
C GLN A 118 -12.01 -11.20 -11.94
N ALA A 119 -10.75 -10.79 -11.85
CA ALA A 119 -9.61 -11.45 -12.49
C ALA A 119 -9.35 -12.86 -11.93
N PHE A 120 -9.63 -13.11 -10.65
CA PHE A 120 -9.46 -14.43 -10.04
C PHE A 120 -10.61 -15.41 -10.30
N ARG A 121 -11.73 -14.97 -10.89
CA ARG A 121 -12.81 -15.90 -11.24
C ARG A 121 -12.34 -16.90 -12.29
N ALA A 122 -12.83 -18.14 -12.20
CA ALA A 122 -12.58 -19.11 -13.25
C ALA A 122 -13.15 -18.60 -14.59
N SER A 123 -12.34 -18.67 -15.64
CA SER A 123 -12.73 -18.31 -17.00
C SER A 123 -12.44 -19.49 -17.95
N PRO A 124 -13.34 -19.79 -18.90
CA PRO A 124 -13.17 -20.88 -19.86
C PRO A 124 -12.06 -20.63 -20.88
N ASP A 125 -11.82 -19.38 -21.28
CA ASP A 125 -10.87 -19.02 -22.36
C ASP A 125 -9.47 -18.64 -21.83
N ARG A 126 -8.98 -19.34 -20.80
CA ARG A 126 -7.80 -18.88 -20.05
C ARG A 126 -6.45 -19.35 -20.59
N THR A 127 -5.46 -18.48 -20.47
CA THR A 127 -4.02 -18.81 -20.60
C THR A 127 -3.47 -19.18 -19.20
N PRO A 128 -2.59 -20.19 -19.08
CA PRO A 128 -1.97 -20.52 -17.79
C PRO A 128 -1.24 -19.32 -17.18
N LEU A 129 -1.31 -19.17 -15.86
CA LEU A 129 -0.52 -18.16 -15.16
C LEU A 129 0.97 -18.57 -15.14
N PRO A 130 1.90 -17.60 -15.16
CA PRO A 130 3.30 -17.88 -14.83
C PRO A 130 3.41 -18.56 -13.45
N PRO A 131 4.48 -19.32 -13.19
CA PRO A 131 4.72 -19.89 -11.88
C PRO A 131 4.60 -18.83 -10.80
N ALA A 132 4.01 -19.21 -9.67
CA ALA A 132 3.96 -18.35 -8.51
C ALA A 132 5.36 -17.79 -8.24
N ALA A 133 5.45 -16.50 -7.99
CA ALA A 133 6.67 -15.95 -7.43
C ALA A 133 6.99 -16.80 -6.19
N GLY A 134 8.18 -17.40 -6.15
CA GLY A 134 8.63 -18.17 -4.99
C GLY A 134 8.46 -17.36 -3.70
N PRO A 135 8.62 -17.97 -2.52
CA PRO A 135 8.35 -17.28 -1.25
C PRO A 135 8.97 -15.89 -1.27
N PHE A 136 8.11 -14.87 -1.31
CA PHE A 136 8.55 -13.48 -1.28
C PHE A 136 9.46 -13.35 -0.06
N PRO A 137 10.67 -12.77 -0.21
CA PRO A 137 11.57 -12.58 0.92
C PRO A 137 10.77 -11.89 2.01
N ALA A 138 10.69 -12.59 3.14
CA ALA A 138 9.92 -12.18 4.29
C ALA A 138 10.55 -10.95 4.93
#